data_AF-A0A2C9VMJ8-F1
#
_entry.id   AF-A0A2C9VMJ8-F1
#
_cell.length_a   1.000
_cell.length_b   1.000
_cell.length_c   1.000
_cell.angle_alpha   90.00
_cell.angle_beta   90.00
_cell.angle_gamma   90.00
#
_symmetry.space_group_name_H-M   'P 1'
#
loop_
_entity.id
_entity.type
_entity.pdbx_description
1 polymer ?
#
loop_
_entity_poly.entity_id
_entity_poly.type
_entity_poly.pdbx_seq_one_letter_code
_entity_poly.pdbx_strand_id
1 'polypeptide(L)'
;MSDEEHHFESKADAGASKTFPQQAGTIRKNGYIVIKNRPCKVMEVSTSKTGKHGHAKCHFVGIDIFNGKKLEDIVPSSHNCDVIQIYQSLLILFAVFMFLIQYKLLGWLFFYFY
;
A
#
# COMPACT_ATOMS: atom_id res chain seq x y z
N MET A 1 19.26 -5.75 -47.14
CA MET A 1 19.73 -6.42 -45.91
C MET A 1 18.95 -5.77 -44.79
N SER A 2 18.00 -6.52 -44.25
CA SER A 2 16.97 -6.05 -43.33
C SER A 2 17.27 -6.65 -41.98
N ASP A 3 17.93 -5.90 -41.12
CA ASP A 3 18.19 -6.31 -39.74
C ASP A 3 17.35 -5.40 -38.83
N GLU A 4 16.08 -5.78 -38.65
CA GLU A 4 15.22 -5.24 -37.59
C GLU A 4 15.63 -5.91 -36.27
N GLU A 5 16.46 -5.22 -35.50
CA GLU A 5 16.79 -5.61 -34.13
C GLU A 5 15.56 -5.45 -33.22
N HIS A 6 14.87 -6.56 -32.96
CA HIS A 6 13.86 -6.66 -31.92
C HIS A 6 14.50 -6.51 -30.53
N HIS A 7 14.59 -5.27 -30.05
CA HIS A 7 14.89 -4.96 -28.66
C HIS A 7 13.70 -5.42 -27.78
N PHE A 8 13.74 -6.67 -27.34
CA PHE A 8 12.80 -7.22 -26.38
C PHE A 8 13.07 -6.58 -25.01
N GLU A 9 12.48 -5.42 -24.78
CA GLU A 9 12.51 -4.76 -23.49
C GLU A 9 11.65 -5.59 -22.52
N SER A 10 12.26 -6.60 -21.92
CA SER A 10 11.69 -7.37 -20.81
C SER A 10 11.58 -6.45 -19.59
N LYS A 11 10.58 -5.57 -19.62
CA LYS A 11 10.17 -4.73 -18.50
C LYS A 11 9.51 -5.64 -17.47
N ALA A 12 10.35 -6.34 -16.71
CA ALA A 12 9.97 -6.99 -15.46
C ALA A 12 9.66 -5.89 -14.44
N ASP A 13 8.56 -5.17 -14.67
CA ASP A 13 7.97 -4.30 -13.67
C ASP A 13 7.35 -5.24 -12.63
N ALA A 14 8.19 -5.68 -11.69
CA ALA A 14 7.76 -6.36 -10.49
C ALA A 14 6.82 -5.38 -9.80
N GLY A 15 5.52 -5.49 -10.10
CA GLY A 15 4.50 -4.46 -9.88
C GLY A 15 4.47 -3.98 -8.45
N ALA A 16 5.34 -3.04 -8.12
CA ALA A 16 5.28 -2.27 -6.91
C ALA A 16 3.92 -1.59 -6.98
N SER A 17 3.10 -1.77 -5.94
CA SER A 17 1.80 -1.14 -5.86
C SER A 17 2.00 0.35 -6.13
N LYS A 18 1.49 0.86 -7.27
CA LYS A 18 1.58 2.29 -7.60
C LYS A 18 0.83 3.03 -6.51
N THR A 19 1.56 3.58 -5.55
CA THR A 19 1.02 4.52 -4.59
C THR A 19 0.98 5.88 -5.26
N PHE A 20 -0.07 6.63 -5.01
CA PHE A 20 -0.18 8.00 -5.45
C PHE A 20 -0.45 8.90 -4.24
N PRO A 21 0.16 10.10 -4.21
CA PRO A 21 -0.13 11.05 -3.15
C PRO A 21 -1.56 11.56 -3.33
N GLN A 22 -2.34 11.48 -2.26
CA GLN A 22 -3.70 12.01 -2.23
C GLN A 22 -3.93 12.77 -0.91
N GLN A 23 -4.63 13.89 -0.96
CA GLN A 23 -4.91 14.68 0.25
C GLN A 23 -5.72 13.87 1.27
N ALA A 24 -5.27 13.91 2.53
CA ALA A 24 -5.88 13.18 3.64
C ALA A 24 -7.40 13.43 3.75
N GLY A 25 -7.85 14.68 3.57
CA GLY A 25 -9.27 15.03 3.65
C GLY A 25 -10.16 14.38 2.57
N THR A 26 -9.57 13.86 1.48
CA THR A 26 -10.31 13.21 0.39
C THR A 26 -10.42 11.70 0.55
N ILE A 27 -9.69 11.11 1.48
CA ILE A 27 -9.73 9.67 1.77
C ILE A 27 -11.09 9.32 2.40
N ARG A 28 -11.61 8.15 2.03
CA ARG A 28 -12.90 7.63 2.48
C ARG A 28 -12.74 6.23 3.08
N LYS A 29 -13.77 5.80 3.81
CA LYS A 29 -13.88 4.44 4.33
C LYS A 29 -13.72 3.42 3.19
N ASN A 30 -13.14 2.27 3.50
CA ASN A 30 -12.78 1.21 2.57
C ASN A 30 -11.68 1.59 1.54
N GLY A 31 -11.09 2.79 1.63
CA GLY A 31 -9.88 3.14 0.91
C GLY A 31 -8.67 2.37 1.44
N TYR A 32 -7.56 2.38 0.69
CA TYR A 32 -6.33 1.70 1.07
C TYR A 32 -5.20 2.70 1.09
N ILE A 33 -4.58 2.83 2.26
CA ILE A 33 -3.55 3.82 2.53
C ILE A 33 -2.35 3.14 3.16
N VAL A 34 -1.18 3.75 3.03
CA VAL A 34 0.01 3.30 3.73
C VAL A 34 0.08 4.00 5.08
N ILE A 35 -0.04 3.24 6.18
CA ILE A 35 0.18 3.73 7.55
C ILE A 35 1.48 3.13 8.07
N LYS A 36 2.45 3.98 8.45
CA LYS A 36 3.75 3.53 9.00
C LYS A 36 4.44 2.49 8.11
N ASN A 37 4.48 2.75 6.81
CA ASN A 37 5.04 1.87 5.79
C ASN A 37 4.33 0.50 5.65
N ARG A 38 3.09 0.38 6.16
CA ARG A 38 2.27 -0.83 6.01
C ARG A 38 0.97 -0.53 5.26
N PRO A 39 0.61 -1.33 4.25
CA PRO A 39 -0.64 -1.15 3.53
C PRO A 39 -1.81 -1.54 4.41
N CYS A 40 -2.73 -0.60 4.62
CA CYS A 40 -3.87 -0.75 5.50
C CYS A 40 -5.17 -0.42 4.77
N LYS A 41 -6.20 -1.21 5.03
CA LYS A 41 -7.57 -0.90 4.64
C LYS A 41 -8.19 0.03 5.68
N VAL A 42 -8.68 1.19 5.24
CA VAL A 42 -9.35 2.19 6.09
C VAL A 42 -10.70 1.65 6.55
N MET A 43 -10.85 1.45 7.85
CA MET A 43 -12.10 1.03 8.49
C MET A 43 -12.93 2.21 8.97
N GLU A 44 -12.27 3.30 9.37
CA GLU A 44 -12.94 4.51 9.85
C GLU A 44 -12.09 5.74 9.53
N VAL A 45 -12.79 6.85 9.24
CA VAL A 45 -12.19 8.18 9.06
C VAL A 45 -12.98 9.14 9.92
N SER A 46 -12.30 9.82 10.84
CA SER A 46 -12.88 10.93 11.60
C SER A 46 -12.09 12.20 11.35
N THR A 47 -12.79 13.30 11.10
CA THR A 47 -12.16 14.60 10.86
C THR A 47 -12.51 15.54 11.99
N SER A 48 -11.50 16.05 12.70
CA SER A 48 -11.67 16.97 13.83
C SER A 48 -11.06 18.34 13.51
N LYS A 49 -11.62 19.40 14.08
CA LYS A 49 -11.01 20.75 14.05
C LYS A 49 -10.50 21.06 15.45
N THR A 50 -9.24 21.48 15.57
CA THR A 50 -8.62 21.75 16.90
C THR A 50 -8.85 23.18 17.41
N GLY A 51 -9.85 23.90 16.89
CA GLY A 51 -10.22 25.26 17.32
C GLY A 51 -10.87 26.10 16.21
N LYS A 52 -11.22 27.37 16.51
CA LYS A 52 -11.89 28.30 15.58
C LYS A 52 -11.11 28.56 14.28
N HIS A 53 -9.78 28.62 14.38
CA HIS A 53 -8.86 28.83 13.26
C HIS A 53 -7.94 27.62 13.00
N GLY A 54 -8.20 26.49 13.65
CA GLY A 54 -7.35 25.30 13.53
C GLY A 54 -7.59 24.56 12.22
N HIS A 55 -6.51 24.00 11.65
CA HIS A 55 -6.62 23.07 10.53
C HIS A 55 -7.37 21.81 10.95
N ALA A 56 -8.14 21.25 10.01
CA ALA A 56 -8.75 19.96 10.24
C ALA A 56 -7.69 18.86 10.29
N LYS A 57 -7.89 17.89 11.17
CA LYS A 57 -7.05 16.70 11.31
C LYS A 57 -7.90 15.48 10.99
N CYS A 58 -7.40 14.64 10.09
CA CYS A 58 -8.00 13.36 9.77
C CYS A 58 -7.36 12.29 10.66
N HIS A 59 -8.18 11.62 11.45
CA HIS A 59 -7.83 10.45 12.22
C HIS A 59 -8.31 9.22 11.45
N PHE A 60 -7.35 8.40 11.03
CA PHE A 60 -7.57 7.18 10.28
C PHE A 60 -7.45 5.99 11.20
N VAL A 61 -8.41 5.09 11.09
CA VAL A 61 -8.34 3.76 11.68
C VAL A 61 -8.30 2.76 10.53
N GLY A 62 -7.20 2.02 10.42
CA GLY A 62 -6.98 1.02 9.40
C GLY A 62 -6.70 -0.36 9.97
N ILE A 63 -6.95 -1.40 9.16
CA ILE A 63 -6.50 -2.76 9.41
C ILE A 63 -5.46 -3.11 8.37
N ASP A 64 -4.29 -3.52 8.84
CA ASP A 64 -3.21 -4.01 7.98
C ASP A 64 -3.65 -5.27 7.22
N ILE A 65 -3.45 -5.28 5.91
CA ILE A 65 -3.95 -6.33 5.02
C ILE A 65 -3.21 -7.66 5.17
N PHE A 66 -2.01 -7.66 5.75
CA PHE A 66 -1.16 -8.85 5.87
C PHE A 66 -1.26 -9.48 7.25
N ASN A 67 -1.25 -8.67 8.30
CA ASN A 67 -1.24 -9.17 9.68
C ASN A 67 -2.56 -8.99 10.42
N GLY A 68 -3.55 -8.30 9.81
CA GLY A 68 -4.86 -8.06 10.42
C GLY A 68 -4.83 -7.15 11.66
N LYS A 69 -3.69 -6.53 11.99
CA LYS A 69 -3.56 -5.66 13.15
C LYS A 69 -4.18 -4.30 12.84
N LYS A 70 -4.88 -3.78 13.84
CA LYS A 70 -5.42 -2.42 13.82
C LYS A 70 -4.28 -1.40 13.94
N LEU A 71 -4.30 -0.39 13.09
CA LEU A 71 -3.35 0.72 13.10
C LEU A 71 -4.11 2.04 13.00
N GLU A 72 -3.59 3.03 13.69
CA GLU A 72 -4.20 4.35 13.80
C GLU A 72 -3.16 5.41 13.44
N ASP A 73 -3.61 6.45 12.75
CA ASP A 73 -2.77 7.57 12.35
C ASP A 73 -3.56 8.88 12.31
N ILE A 74 -2.88 9.99 12.61
CA ILE A 74 -3.46 11.33 12.59
C ILE A 74 -2.64 12.20 11.65
N VAL A 75 -3.27 12.64 10.57
CA VAL A 75 -2.64 13.46 9.55
C VAL A 75 -3.46 14.73 9.35
N PRO A 76 -2.85 15.92 9.21
CA PRO A 76 -3.61 17.13 8.91
C PRO A 76 -4.29 16.99 7.54
N SER A 77 -5.52 17.48 7.40
CA SER A 77 -6.36 17.21 6.21
C SER A 77 -5.76 17.70 4.89
N SER A 78 -4.88 18.70 4.95
CA SER A 78 -4.16 19.29 3.81
C SER A 78 -2.91 18.53 3.39
N HIS A 79 -2.40 17.61 4.22
CA HIS A 79 -1.21 16.84 3.90
C HIS A 79 -1.57 15.69 2.96
N ASN A 80 -0.60 15.30 2.14
CA ASN A 80 -0.73 14.15 1.27
C ASN A 80 -0.47 12.88 2.08
N CYS A 81 -1.28 11.86 1.82
CA CYS A 81 -1.06 10.50 2.25
C CYS A 81 -0.85 9.62 1.02
N ASP A 82 -0.04 8.59 1.17
CA ASP A 82 0.15 7.60 0.11
C ASP A 82 -1.07 6.68 0.06
N VAL A 83 -1.83 6.81 -1.03
CA VAL A 83 -2.99 5.97 -1.33
C VAL A 83 -2.57 4.89 -2.32
N ILE A 84 -3.02 3.68 -2.04
CA ILE A 84 -2.75 2.51 -2.86
C ILE A 84 -3.84 2.44 -3.93
N GLN A 85 -3.45 2.47 -5.20
CA GLN A 85 -4.39 2.23 -6.28
C GLN A 85 -4.69 0.73 -6.39
N ILE A 86 -5.91 0.33 -6.07
CA ILE A 86 -6.33 -1.08 -6.22
C ILE A 86 -6.83 -1.32 -7.62
N TYR A 87 -6.04 -2.06 -8.39
CA TYR A 87 -6.56 -2.84 -9.50
C TYR A 87 -7.00 -4.19 -8.92
N GLN A 88 -8.30 -4.50 -8.96
CA GLN A 88 -8.88 -5.67 -8.28
C GLN A 88 -8.21 -7.01 -8.67
N SER A 89 -7.55 -7.08 -9.82
CA SER A 89 -6.81 -8.26 -10.29
C SER A 89 -5.43 -8.46 -9.66
N LEU A 90 -4.74 -7.39 -9.23
CA LEU A 90 -3.32 -7.47 -8.84
C LEU A 90 -3.09 -7.63 -7.34
N LEU A 91 -3.96 -7.06 -6.48
CA LEU A 91 -3.69 -6.98 -5.04
C LEU A 91 -3.69 -8.35 -4.33
N ILE A 92 -4.64 -9.22 -4.69
CA ILE A 92 -4.73 -10.58 -4.13
C ILE A 92 -3.55 -11.42 -4.61
N LEU A 93 -3.22 -11.33 -5.90
CA LEU A 93 -2.11 -12.07 -6.48
C LEU A 93 -0.78 -11.62 -5.89
N PHE A 94 -0.57 -10.32 -5.68
CA PHE A 94 0.66 -9.80 -5.08
C PHE A 94 0.78 -10.17 -3.60
N ALA A 95 -0.31 -10.11 -2.83
CA ALA A 95 -0.29 -10.55 -1.43
C ALA A 95 -0.01 -12.05 -1.30
N VAL A 96 -0.64 -12.88 -2.14
CA VAL A 96 -0.38 -14.33 -2.20
C VAL A 96 1.04 -14.61 -2.67
N PHE A 97 1.56 -13.85 -3.63
CA PHE A 97 2.91 -14.03 -4.17
C PHE A 97 3.99 -13.59 -3.18
N MET A 98 3.83 -12.45 -2.49
CA MET A 98 4.75 -12.04 -1.42
C MET A 98 4.74 -13.03 -0.25
N PHE A 99 3.56 -13.56 0.12
CA PHE A 99 3.46 -14.63 1.10
C PHE A 99 4.24 -15.86 0.62
N LEU A 100 3.96 -16.37 -0.58
CA LEU A 100 4.67 -17.52 -1.17
C LEU A 100 6.18 -17.35 -1.30
N ILE A 101 6.67 -16.16 -1.68
CA ILE A 101 8.11 -15.88 -1.73
C ILE A 101 8.70 -15.97 -0.32
N GLN A 102 8.05 -15.41 0.69
CA GLN A 102 8.55 -15.49 2.06
C GLN A 102 8.65 -16.93 2.55
N TYR A 103 7.65 -17.78 2.28
CA TYR A 103 7.73 -19.21 2.65
C TYR A 103 8.77 -19.99 1.84
N LYS A 104 8.92 -19.70 0.55
CA LYS A 104 9.93 -20.35 -0.30
C LYS A 104 11.36 -19.93 0.07
N LEU A 105 11.59 -18.66 0.34
CA LEU A 105 12.90 -18.15 0.74
C LEU A 105 13.30 -18.69 2.12
N LEU A 106 12.36 -18.79 3.07
CA LEU A 106 12.60 -19.43 4.37
C LEU A 106 12.90 -20.93 4.23
N GLY A 107 12.17 -21.64 3.37
CA GLY A 107 12.40 -23.06 3.11
C GLY A 107 13.75 -23.33 2.45
N TRP A 108 14.19 -22.45 1.55
CA TRP A 108 15.49 -22.57 0.88
C TRP A 108 16.66 -22.22 1.80
N LEU A 109 16.48 -21.23 2.69
CA LEU A 109 17.47 -20.92 3.72
C LEU A 109 17.63 -22.07 4.73
N PHE A 110 16.54 -22.79 5.03
CA PHE A 110 16.58 -23.97 5.92
C PHE A 110 17.27 -25.18 5.26
N PHE A 111 17.14 -25.33 3.93
CA PHE A 111 17.78 -26.42 3.18
C PHE A 111 19.27 -26.17 2.92
N TYR A 112 19.74 -24.92 2.97
CA TYR A 112 21.16 -24.59 2.78
C TYR A 112 21.97 -24.62 4.10
N PHE A 113 21.29 -24.73 5.25
CA PHE A 113 21.91 -24.77 6.58
C PHE A 113 21.85 -26.15 7.26
N TYR A 114 21.42 -27.20 6.56
CA TYR A 114 21.43 -28.60 7.01
C TYR A 114 22.02 -29.50 5.92
#